data_AF-A0A1I7T607-F1
#
_entry.id   AF-A0A1I7T607-F1
#
_cell.length_a   1.000
_cell.length_b   1.000
_cell.length_c   1.000
_cell.angle_alpha   90.00
_cell.angle_beta   90.00
_cell.angle_gamma   90.00
#
_symmetry.space_group_name_H-M   'P 1'
#
loop_
_entity.id
_entity.type
_entity.pdbx_description
1 polymer ?
#
loop_
_entity_poly.entity_id
_entity_poly.type
_entity_poly.pdbx_seq_one_letter_code
_entity_poly.pdbx_strand_id
1 'polypeptide(L)'
;MFQITVSNENEWTPKSNVCEILVSNRRLRPSPRFEYKAFGLSEDTEYRMYLKLETTDGNRYKFYKERGNWNPHSVAEEKEPILMQSCHGFQSGGFWNENGIQFKNLFLSTKEHKTATMVVESLRQMEASEKPY
;
A
#
# COMPACT_ATOMS: atom_id res chain seq x y z
N MET A 1 21.96 -2.39 -10.96
CA MET A 1 21.12 -1.61 -10.03
C MET A 1 19.68 -1.97 -10.34
N PHE A 2 18.92 -2.45 -9.36
CA PHE A 2 17.50 -2.74 -9.57
C PHE A 2 16.67 -1.49 -9.22
N GLN A 3 15.48 -1.39 -9.80
CA GLN A 3 14.55 -0.28 -9.59
C GLN A 3 13.13 -0.81 -9.51
N ILE A 4 12.31 -0.19 -8.65
CA ILE A 4 10.88 -0.44 -8.55
C ILE A 4 10.14 0.89 -8.72
N THR A 5 9.11 0.91 -9.56
CA THR A 5 8.31 2.11 -9.84
C THR A 5 6.81 1.79 -9.83
N VAL A 6 5.97 2.75 -9.44
CA VAL A 6 4.50 2.60 -9.52
C VAL A 6 4.07 2.43 -10.98
N SER A 7 3.28 1.40 -11.27
CA SER A 7 2.81 1.07 -12.63
C SER A 7 1.69 2.00 -13.11
N ASN A 8 0.81 2.42 -12.20
CA ASN A 8 -0.41 3.17 -12.45
C ASN A 8 -0.37 4.57 -11.80
N GLU A 9 0.77 5.26 -11.88
CA GLU A 9 1.01 6.54 -11.20
C GLU A 9 -0.11 7.57 -11.42
N ASN A 10 -0.66 7.65 -12.64
CA ASN A 10 -1.76 8.56 -12.97
C ASN A 10 -3.01 8.36 -12.11
N GLU A 11 -3.30 7.13 -11.67
CA GLU A 11 -4.44 6.83 -10.80
C GLU A 11 -4.24 7.37 -9.38
N TRP A 12 -2.99 7.54 -8.95
CA TRP A 12 -2.61 8.03 -7.62
C TRP A 12 -2.60 9.56 -7.51
N THR A 13 -3.10 10.27 -8.54
CA THR A 13 -3.21 11.73 -8.52
C THR A 13 -4.25 12.19 -7.48
N PRO A 14 -3.84 12.91 -6.42
CA PRO A 14 -4.76 13.29 -5.36
C PRO A 14 -5.68 14.43 -5.82
N LYS A 15 -6.94 14.40 -5.36
CA LYS A 15 -7.89 15.52 -5.51
C LYS A 15 -7.78 16.57 -4.39
N SER A 16 -7.06 16.21 -3.32
CA SER A 16 -6.74 17.06 -2.17
C SER A 16 -5.22 17.03 -1.95
N ASN A 17 -4.76 17.32 -0.74
CA ASN A 17 -3.37 17.16 -0.34
C ASN A 17 -2.90 15.69 -0.19
N VAL A 18 -3.81 14.72 -0.24
CA VAL A 18 -3.50 13.28 -0.15
C VAL A 18 -4.40 12.44 -1.08
N CYS A 19 -3.95 11.23 -1.42
CA CYS A 19 -4.81 10.24 -2.08
C CYS A 19 -5.66 9.52 -1.03
N GLU A 20 -6.97 9.44 -1.26
CA GLU A 20 -7.92 8.83 -0.32
C GLU A 20 -8.22 7.38 -0.71
N ILE A 21 -8.02 6.46 0.23
CA ILE A 21 -8.40 5.05 0.09
C ILE A 21 -9.56 4.73 1.02
N LEU A 22 -10.65 4.22 0.47
CA LEU A 22 -11.84 3.87 1.24
C LEU A 22 -11.64 2.55 1.99
N VAL A 23 -11.89 2.58 3.29
CA VAL A 23 -11.80 1.43 4.19
C VAL A 23 -13.09 1.29 5.01
N SER A 24 -13.42 0.07 5.41
CA SER A 24 -14.62 -0.21 6.19
C SER A 24 -14.41 -1.42 7.10
N ASN A 25 -15.41 -1.78 7.91
CA ASN A 25 -15.38 -3.03 8.67
C ASN A 25 -15.47 -4.29 7.77
N ARG A 26 -15.86 -4.13 6.50
CA ARG A 26 -15.81 -5.16 5.47
C ARG A 26 -14.48 -5.07 4.73
N ARG A 27 -14.05 -6.20 4.17
CA ARG A 27 -12.90 -6.30 3.28
C ARG A 27 -13.20 -5.55 1.98
N LEU A 28 -12.41 -4.53 1.67
CA LEU A 28 -12.52 -3.76 0.44
C LEU A 28 -11.20 -3.82 -0.34
N ARG A 29 -11.32 -3.87 -1.66
CA ARG A 29 -10.16 -3.75 -2.53
C ARG A 29 -9.76 -2.28 -2.62
N PRO A 30 -8.46 -1.95 -2.47
CA PRO A 30 -8.02 -0.57 -2.64
C PRO A 30 -8.25 -0.12 -4.10
N SER A 31 -8.58 1.15 -4.24
CA SER A 31 -8.68 1.84 -5.52
C SER A 31 -8.13 3.25 -5.31
N PRO A 32 -6.99 3.62 -5.93
CA PRO A 32 -6.21 2.83 -6.90
C PRO A 32 -5.59 1.54 -6.35
N ARG A 33 -5.21 0.62 -7.24
CA ARG A 33 -4.52 -0.62 -6.84
C ARG A 33 -3.03 -0.37 -6.64
N PHE A 34 -2.42 -1.13 -5.73
CA PHE A 34 -0.96 -1.17 -5.56
C PHE A 34 -0.34 -2.07 -6.63
N GLU A 35 0.24 -1.45 -7.64
CA GLU A 35 0.85 -2.11 -8.79
C GLU A 35 2.18 -1.45 -9.12
N TYR A 36 3.22 -2.26 -9.31
CA TYR A 36 4.58 -1.79 -9.51
C TYR A 36 5.26 -2.53 -10.67
N LYS A 37 6.21 -1.86 -11.30
CA LYS A 37 7.16 -2.48 -12.23
C LYS A 37 8.47 -2.67 -11.49
N ALA A 38 9.09 -3.82 -11.68
CA ALA A 38 10.44 -4.09 -11.21
C ALA A 38 11.37 -4.18 -12.43
N PHE A 39 12.58 -3.66 -12.28
CA PHE A 39 13.60 -3.70 -13.33
C PHE A 39 14.95 -4.04 -12.73
N GLY A 40 15.75 -4.83 -13.44
CA GLY A 40 17.13 -5.10 -13.07
C GLY A 40 17.31 -5.99 -11.83
N LEU A 41 16.29 -6.77 -11.46
CA LEU A 41 16.47 -7.90 -10.54
C LEU A 41 17.32 -8.98 -11.22
N SER A 42 18.08 -9.73 -10.43
CA SER A 42 18.92 -10.82 -10.94
C SER A 42 18.04 -11.98 -11.41
N GLU A 43 18.15 -12.34 -12.69
CA GLU A 43 17.25 -13.28 -13.37
C GLU A 43 17.07 -14.61 -12.61
N ASP A 44 18.18 -15.20 -12.16
CA ASP A 44 18.20 -16.52 -11.50
C ASP A 44 18.02 -16.45 -9.97
N THR A 45 17.96 -15.26 -9.39
CA THR A 45 17.79 -15.09 -7.95
C THR A 45 16.30 -15.12 -7.59
N GLU A 46 15.94 -15.89 -6.57
CA GLU A 46 14.56 -15.91 -6.08
C GLU A 46 14.31 -14.76 -5.11
N TYR A 47 13.15 -14.13 -5.24
CA TYR A 47 12.70 -13.01 -4.40
C TYR A 47 11.27 -13.24 -3.91
N ARG A 48 10.98 -12.71 -2.72
CA ARG A 48 9.62 -12.45 -2.26
C ARG A 48 9.36 -10.95 -2.22
N MET A 49 8.22 -10.55 -2.76
CA MET A 49 7.78 -9.16 -2.75
C MET A 49 6.72 -8.95 -1.68
N TYR A 50 6.92 -7.92 -0.85
CA TYR A 50 5.97 -7.50 0.18
C TYR A 50 5.54 -6.06 -0.05
N LEU A 51 4.25 -5.80 0.15
CA LEU A 51 3.72 -4.45 0.34
C LEU A 51 3.84 -4.12 1.82
N LYS A 52 4.50 -3.01 2.13
CA LYS A 52 4.55 -2.42 3.46
C LYS A 52 3.61 -1.22 3.50
N LEU A 53 2.71 -1.19 4.47
CA LEU A 53 1.94 0.01 4.83
C LEU A 53 2.40 0.49 6.21
N GLU A 54 2.79 1.76 6.31
CA GLU A 54 3.18 2.38 7.58
C GLU A 54 2.55 3.76 7.75
N THR A 55 2.27 4.16 8.99
CA THR A 55 1.78 5.52 9.27
C THR A 55 2.89 6.53 9.07
N THR A 56 2.63 7.63 8.37
CA THR A 56 3.63 8.68 8.14
C THR A 56 3.83 9.56 9.36
N ASP A 57 2.85 9.59 10.26
CA ASP A 57 2.90 10.37 11.50
C ASP A 57 2.00 9.78 12.62
N GLY A 58 2.08 10.43 13.78
CA GLY A 58 1.24 10.15 14.95
C GLY A 58 -0.07 10.94 14.99
N ASN A 59 -0.65 11.34 13.85
CA ASN A 59 -1.87 12.15 13.83
C ASN A 59 -3.09 11.36 13.33
N ARG A 60 -4.28 11.77 13.80
CA ARG A 60 -5.56 11.51 13.14
C ARG A 60 -5.98 12.75 12.37
N TYR A 61 -6.61 12.53 11.23
CA TYR A 61 -6.97 13.57 10.30
C TYR A 61 -8.46 13.83 10.25
N LYS A 62 -8.83 15.06 9.89
CA LYS A 62 -10.21 15.45 9.58
C LYS A 62 -10.22 16.25 8.28
N PHE A 63 -11.20 15.99 7.43
CA PHE A 63 -11.40 16.76 6.21
C PHE A 63 -12.11 18.08 6.53
N TYR A 64 -11.51 19.20 6.14
CA TYR A 64 -12.09 20.52 6.29
C TYR A 64 -12.58 21.01 4.94
N LYS A 65 -13.90 20.94 4.72
CA LYS A 65 -14.55 21.30 3.44
C LYS A 65 -14.18 22.69 2.94
N GLU A 66 -14.11 23.68 3.85
CA GLU A 66 -13.74 25.06 3.54
C GLU A 66 -12.34 25.19 2.94
N ARG A 67 -11.44 24.28 3.28
CA ARG A 67 -10.05 24.25 2.79
C ARG A 67 -9.82 23.21 1.69
N GLY A 68 -10.83 22.39 1.38
CA GLY A 68 -10.73 21.28 0.45
C GLY A 68 -9.66 20.23 0.80
N ASN A 69 -9.22 20.17 2.06
CA ASN A 69 -8.01 19.42 2.45
C ASN A 69 -8.14 18.70 3.80
N TRP A 70 -7.33 17.66 3.95
CA TRP A 70 -7.14 16.92 5.20
C TRP A 70 -6.12 17.63 6.09
N ASN A 71 -6.48 17.84 7.36
CA ASN A 71 -5.58 18.46 8.33
C ASN A 71 -5.51 17.61 9.61
N PRO A 72 -4.37 17.60 10.33
CA PRO A 72 -4.25 16.99 11.65
C PRO A 72 -5.34 17.51 12.59
N HIS A 73 -5.96 16.60 13.34
CA HIS A 73 -7.07 16.90 14.23
C HIS A 73 -6.83 16.42 15.66
N SER A 74 -6.18 15.27 15.84
CA SER A 74 -5.80 14.76 17.16
C SER A 74 -4.52 13.93 17.07
N VAL A 75 -3.89 13.69 18.22
CA VAL A 75 -2.82 12.69 18.34
C VAL A 75 -3.40 11.29 18.22
N ALA A 76 -2.61 10.37 17.68
CA ALA A 76 -2.92 8.97 17.49
C ALA A 76 -1.77 8.12 18.00
N GLU A 77 -2.06 6.88 18.38
CA GLU A 77 -1.03 5.92 18.74
C GLU A 77 -0.15 5.58 17.53
N GLU A 78 1.14 5.41 17.79
CA GLU A 78 2.07 4.81 16.85
C GLU A 78 1.67 3.37 16.57
N LYS A 79 1.85 2.93 15.32
CA LYS A 79 1.51 1.58 14.89
C LYS A 79 2.69 0.98 14.14
N GLU A 80 2.93 -0.29 14.40
CA GLU A 80 3.88 -1.07 13.64
C GLU A 80 3.49 -1.15 12.16
N PRO A 81 4.47 -1.17 11.24
CA PRO A 81 4.20 -1.40 9.83
C PRO A 81 3.50 -2.72 9.57
N ILE A 82 2.57 -2.72 8.62
CA ILE A 82 1.85 -3.91 8.19
C ILE A 82 2.48 -4.42 6.91
N LEU A 83 2.77 -5.72 6.85
CA LEU A 83 3.35 -6.37 5.68
C LEU A 83 2.35 -7.34 5.05
N MET A 84 2.25 -7.32 3.72
CA MET A 84 1.48 -8.29 2.95
C MET A 84 2.35 -8.85 1.82
N GLN A 85 2.53 -10.17 1.80
CA GLN A 85 3.25 -10.84 0.72
C GLN A 85 2.42 -10.85 -0.57
N SER A 86 3.08 -10.69 -1.72
CA SER A 86 2.47 -10.92 -3.03
C SER A 86 1.93 -12.36 -3.14
N CYS A 87 0.81 -12.52 -3.82
CA CYS A 87 0.19 -13.83 -4.04
C CYS A 87 1.03 -14.76 -4.93
N HIS A 88 2.02 -14.23 -5.66
CA HIS A 88 2.91 -15.04 -6.49
C HIS A 88 4.00 -15.78 -5.70
N GLY A 89 4.16 -15.49 -4.41
CA GLY A 89 5.07 -16.26 -3.55
C GLY A 89 6.55 -15.97 -3.82
N PHE A 90 7.38 -17.01 -3.74
CA PHE A 90 8.76 -16.98 -4.23
C PHE A 90 8.75 -17.08 -5.75
N GLN A 91 9.43 -16.16 -6.42
CA GLN A 91 9.63 -16.18 -7.87
C GLN A 91 11.01 -15.65 -8.22
N SER A 92 11.50 -16.02 -9.40
CA SER A 92 12.80 -15.55 -9.90
C SER A 92 12.78 -14.04 -10.22
N GLY A 93 13.94 -13.41 -10.24
CA GLY A 93 14.05 -12.00 -10.63
C GLY A 93 13.52 -11.76 -12.04
N GLY A 94 13.74 -12.72 -12.96
CA GLY A 94 13.22 -12.66 -14.32
C GLY A 94 11.69 -12.61 -14.37
N PHE A 95 11.02 -13.42 -13.55
CA PHE A 95 9.57 -13.38 -13.41
C PHE A 95 9.09 -11.99 -12.99
N TRP A 96 9.73 -11.39 -11.99
CA TRP A 96 9.35 -10.07 -11.47
C TRP A 96 9.68 -8.93 -12.44
N ASN A 97 10.82 -9.01 -13.14
CA ASN A 97 11.22 -8.07 -14.19
C ASN A 97 10.19 -8.04 -15.34
N GLU A 98 9.65 -9.20 -15.71
CA GLU A 98 8.67 -9.32 -16.81
C GLU A 98 7.24 -8.94 -16.38
N ASN A 99 6.78 -9.45 -15.23
CA ASN A 99 5.37 -9.37 -14.84
C ASN A 99 5.05 -8.18 -13.91
N GLY A 100 6.07 -7.58 -13.30
CA GLY A 100 5.90 -6.59 -12.25
C GLY A 100 5.32 -7.20 -10.95
N ILE A 101 4.96 -6.32 -10.02
CA ILE A 101 4.50 -6.69 -8.68
C ILE A 101 3.05 -6.21 -8.53
N GLN A 102 2.12 -7.15 -8.38
CA GLN A 102 0.70 -6.86 -8.24
C GLN A 102 0.13 -7.53 -6.99
N PHE A 103 -0.66 -6.77 -6.22
CA PHE A 103 -1.31 -7.26 -5.01
C PHE A 103 -2.81 -7.54 -5.24
N LYS A 104 -3.13 -8.37 -6.24
CA LYS A 104 -4.52 -8.63 -6.68
C LYS A 104 -5.45 -9.15 -5.60
N ASN A 105 -4.92 -9.85 -4.60
CA ASN A 105 -5.68 -10.42 -3.49
C ASN A 105 -5.63 -9.59 -2.21
N LEU A 106 -5.15 -8.34 -2.31
CA LEU A 106 -5.13 -7.42 -1.19
C LEU A 106 -6.53 -6.89 -0.89
N PHE A 107 -6.83 -6.88 0.40
CA PHE A 107 -8.00 -6.22 0.96
C PHE A 107 -7.57 -5.37 2.15
N LEU A 108 -8.21 -4.21 2.30
CA LEU A 108 -8.11 -3.35 3.47
C LEU A 108 -9.39 -3.44 4.29
N SER A 109 -9.26 -3.32 5.61
CA SER A 109 -10.37 -3.34 6.55
C SER A 109 -10.01 -2.58 7.83
N THR A 110 -10.99 -2.09 8.55
CA THR A 110 -10.82 -1.52 9.91
C THR A 110 -11.01 -2.55 11.03
N LYS A 111 -11.20 -3.82 10.66
CA LYS A 111 -11.32 -4.98 11.57
C LYS A 111 -10.57 -6.19 11.06
N GLU A 112 -10.18 -7.08 11.96
CA GLU A 112 -9.60 -8.38 11.62
C GLU A 112 -10.59 -9.29 10.88
N HIS A 113 -10.06 -10.07 9.95
CA HIS A 113 -10.80 -11.08 9.19
C HIS A 113 -9.98 -12.37 9.13
N LYS A 114 -10.64 -13.53 9.00
CA LYS A 114 -9.98 -14.86 8.91
C LYS A 114 -9.10 -15.06 7.66
N THR A 115 -9.03 -14.08 6.77
CA THR A 115 -8.40 -14.18 5.44
C THR A 115 -7.45 -13.01 5.24
N ALA A 116 -6.46 -13.18 4.36
CA ALA A 116 -5.46 -12.16 4.04
C ALA A 116 -6.09 -10.77 3.81
N THR A 117 -5.92 -9.89 4.79
CA THR A 117 -6.49 -8.54 4.87
C THR A 117 -5.53 -7.70 5.71
N MET A 118 -5.14 -6.53 5.21
CA MET A 118 -4.39 -5.57 6.02
C MET A 118 -5.40 -4.77 6.86
N VAL A 119 -5.24 -4.81 8.17
CA VAL A 119 -6.10 -4.07 9.10
C VAL A 119 -5.51 -2.70 9.32
N VAL A 120 -6.22 -1.67 8.86
CA VAL A 120 -5.77 -0.28 8.91
C VAL A 120 -6.74 0.58 9.70
N GLU A 121 -6.24 1.64 10.32
CA GLU A 121 -7.09 2.64 10.96
C GLU A 121 -7.57 3.66 9.93
N SER A 122 -8.87 3.98 9.94
CA SER A 122 -9.40 5.09 9.16
C SER A 122 -8.85 6.43 9.66
N LEU A 123 -8.75 7.43 8.78
CA LEU A 123 -8.32 8.79 9.11
C LEU A 123 -6.86 8.88 9.57
N ARG A 124 -6.04 7.91 9.18
CA ARG A 124 -4.57 7.96 9.30
C ARG A 124 -3.98 8.20 7.92
N GLN A 125 -2.89 8.95 7.86
CA GLN A 125 -2.06 9.02 6.67
C GLN A 125 -1.06 7.87 6.68
N MET A 126 -0.94 7.18 5.56
CA MET A 126 -0.06 6.03 5.41
C MET A 126 0.77 6.14 4.14
N GLU A 127 1.95 5.55 4.17
CA GLU A 127 2.83 5.37 3.03
C GLU A 127 2.89 3.89 2.67
N ALA A 128 2.84 3.61 1.37
CA ALA A 128 2.99 2.28 0.79
C ALA A 128 4.38 2.15 0.16
N SER A 129 5.10 1.10 0.51
CA SER A 129 6.44 0.85 -0.01
C SER A 129 6.74 -0.64 -0.20
N GLU A 130 7.60 -0.90 -1.16
CA GLU A 130 7.84 -2.24 -1.69
C GLU A 130 9.17 -2.72 -1.15
N LYS A 131 9.19 -3.94 -0.60
CA LYS A 131 10.43 -4.52 -0.10
C LYS A 131 10.69 -5.88 -0.74
N PRO A 132 11.75 -6.01 -1.56
CA PRO A 132 12.27 -7.31 -1.95
C PRO A 132 13.00 -7.93 -0.74
N TYR A 133 12.66 -9.18 -0.43
CA TYR A 133 13.39 -10.03 0.51
C TYR A 133 13.83 -11.32 -0.18
#